data_AF-A0A958CS15-F1
#
_entry.id   AF-A0A958CS15-F1
#
_cell.length_a   1.000
_cell.length_b   1.000
_cell.length_c   1.000
_cell.angle_alpha   90.00
_cell.angle_beta   90.00
_cell.angle_gamma   90.00
#
_symmetry.space_group_name_H-M   'P 1'
#
loop_
_entity.id
_entity.type
_entity.pdbx_description
1 polymer ?
#
loop_
_entity_poly.entity_id
_entity_poly.type
_entity_poly.pdbx_seq_one_letter_code
_entity_poly.pdbx_strand_id
1 'polypeptide(L)'
;MKIARALIASAALSLLAGAAVADGSKDCMLEGTVHKNSDAAQQGVNVKFHSVSKYDDDANCRVRRGEKMEFKLPPDPRVQEAEDGSPVKYRYRKESDGSSSTELISVGA
;
A
#
# COMPACT_ATOMS: atom_id res chain seq x y z
N MET A 1 -2.55 -25.57 -67.41
CA MET A 1 -3.55 -24.58 -66.94
C MET A 1 -3.82 -24.87 -65.47
N LYS A 2 -3.43 -23.95 -64.56
CA LYS A 2 -4.28 -23.22 -63.57
C LYS A 2 -5.23 -24.15 -62.79
N ILE A 3 -5.34 -24.13 -61.46
CA ILE A 3 -5.59 -22.97 -60.59
C ILE A 3 -5.15 -23.32 -59.15
N ALA A 4 -4.43 -22.41 -58.51
CA ALA A 4 -4.15 -22.41 -57.07
C ALA A 4 -5.40 -22.06 -56.25
N ARG A 5 -5.58 -22.69 -55.09
CA ARG A 5 -6.47 -22.17 -54.04
C ARG A 5 -5.75 -22.19 -52.69
N ALA A 6 -5.36 -20.99 -52.29
CA ALA A 6 -4.90 -20.66 -50.95
C ALA A 6 -6.05 -20.83 -49.95
N LEU A 7 -5.77 -21.44 -48.79
CA LEU A 7 -6.62 -21.34 -47.61
C LEU A 7 -5.75 -20.94 -46.41
N ILE A 8 -5.60 -19.61 -46.34
CA ILE A 8 -5.66 -18.72 -45.17
C ILE A 8 -5.45 -19.41 -43.81
N ALA A 9 -4.30 -19.08 -43.22
CA ALA A 9 -3.91 -19.38 -41.86
C ALA A 9 -4.95 -18.93 -40.83
N SER A 10 -5.41 -19.86 -40.00
CA SER A 10 -6.20 -19.56 -38.81
C SER A 10 -5.23 -19.36 -37.63
N ALA A 11 -4.75 -18.12 -37.46
CA ALA A 11 -4.03 -17.73 -36.25
C ALA A 11 -5.03 -17.63 -35.09
N ALA A 12 -5.10 -18.68 -34.27
CA ALA A 12 -5.79 -18.63 -32.98
C ALA A 12 -4.98 -17.74 -32.03
N LEU A 13 -5.29 -16.45 -32.01
CA LEU A 13 -4.83 -15.55 -30.94
C LEU A 13 -5.62 -15.87 -29.67
N SER A 14 -5.11 -16.81 -28.89
CA SER A 14 -5.58 -17.04 -27.52
C SER A 14 -5.30 -15.78 -26.71
N LEU A 15 -6.36 -15.02 -26.44
CA LEU A 15 -6.37 -13.91 -25.49
C LEU A 15 -5.80 -14.41 -24.15
N LEU A 16 -4.58 -14.01 -23.82
CA LEU A 16 -4.13 -14.02 -22.43
C LEU A 16 -5.00 -12.99 -21.70
N ALA A 17 -6.13 -13.44 -21.17
CA ALA A 17 -6.80 -12.76 -20.09
C ALA A 17 -5.84 -12.78 -18.89
N GLY A 18 -4.96 -11.79 -18.82
CA GLY A 18 -4.25 -11.48 -17.60
C GLY A 18 -5.30 -11.24 -16.53
N ALA A 19 -5.40 -12.16 -15.57
CA ALA A 19 -6.17 -11.91 -14.37
C ALA A 19 -5.52 -10.69 -13.69
N ALA A 20 -6.11 -9.52 -13.91
CA ALA A 20 -5.85 -8.38 -13.05
C ALA A 20 -6.23 -8.83 -11.65
N VAL A 21 -5.21 -9.13 -10.84
CA VAL A 21 -5.40 -9.32 -9.41
C VAL A 21 -5.88 -7.96 -8.89
N ALA A 22 -7.20 -7.79 -8.83
CA ALA A 22 -7.80 -6.70 -8.10
C ALA A 22 -7.48 -6.95 -6.62
N ASP A 23 -6.30 -6.48 -6.20
CA ASP A 23 -5.97 -6.29 -4.80
C ASP A 23 -6.97 -5.25 -4.31
N GLY A 24 -8.12 -5.74 -3.81
CA GLY A 24 -9.33 -4.95 -3.60
C GLY A 24 -9.12 -3.77 -2.66
N SER A 25 -10.13 -2.90 -2.57
CA SER A 25 -10.06 -1.72 -1.71
C SER A 25 -9.73 -2.10 -0.27
N LYS A 26 -8.84 -1.32 0.36
CA LYS A 26 -8.40 -1.54 1.74
C LYS A 26 -8.65 -0.30 2.58
N ASP A 27 -9.04 -0.49 3.82
CA ASP A 27 -9.12 0.57 4.83
C ASP A 27 -8.62 0.03 6.15
N CYS A 28 -7.41 0.44 6.55
CA CYS A 28 -6.65 -0.13 7.64
C CYS A 28 -6.17 0.95 8.61
N MET A 29 -6.16 0.62 9.90
CA MET A 29 -5.40 1.33 10.92
C MET A 29 -3.99 0.74 11.00
N LEU A 30 -2.98 1.57 10.79
CA LEU A 30 -1.57 1.26 11.00
C LEU A 30 -1.15 1.84 12.35
N GLU A 31 -0.58 1.01 13.22
CA GLU A 31 0.00 1.46 14.48
C GLU A 31 1.50 1.24 14.48
N GLY A 32 2.22 2.27 14.93
CA GLY A 32 3.67 2.27 14.93
C GLY A 32 4.26 3.15 16.01
N THR A 33 5.58 3.27 15.95
CA THR A 33 6.37 4.02 16.90
C THR A 33 7.32 4.96 16.16
N VAL A 34 7.44 6.20 16.64
CA VAL A 34 8.42 7.18 16.15
C VAL A 34 9.81 6.77 16.61
N HIS A 35 10.76 6.79 15.67
CA HIS A 35 12.17 6.59 15.91
C HIS A 35 12.98 7.76 15.37
N LYS A 36 13.71 8.44 16.24
CA LYS A 36 14.62 9.52 15.86
C LYS A 36 16.02 8.95 15.69
N ASN A 37 16.56 9.06 14.47
CA ASN A 37 17.97 8.71 14.25
C ASN A 37 18.85 9.82 14.82
N SER A 38 19.71 9.46 15.78
CA SER A 38 20.65 10.36 16.46
C SER A 38 21.92 10.64 15.64
N ASP A 39 22.09 9.98 14.49
CA ASP A 39 23.29 10.12 13.67
C ASP A 39 23.34 11.52 13.03
N ALA A 40 24.40 12.26 13.36
CA ALA A 40 24.59 13.66 12.98
C ALA A 40 24.60 13.92 11.46
N ALA A 41 24.72 12.88 10.63
CA ALA A 41 24.70 12.98 9.17
C ALA A 41 23.30 12.86 8.55
N GLN A 42 22.32 12.33 9.29
CA GLN A 42 20.96 12.04 8.80
C GLN A 42 19.95 12.25 9.94
N GLN A 43 19.73 13.51 10.32
CA GLN A 43 18.60 13.87 11.17
C GLN A 43 17.30 13.50 10.43
N GLY A 44 16.77 12.33 10.75
CA GLY A 44 15.60 11.77 10.10
C GLY A 44 14.69 11.14 11.14
N VAL A 45 13.40 11.41 11.01
CA VAL A 45 12.36 10.76 11.80
C VAL A 45 11.82 9.58 10.99
N ASN A 46 11.87 8.40 11.58
CA ASN A 46 11.35 7.17 11.02
C ASN A 46 10.12 6.73 11.83
N VAL A 47 9.15 6.10 11.17
CA VAL A 47 8.04 5.43 11.85
C VAL A 47 8.14 3.93 11.58
N LYS A 48 8.25 3.15 12.66
CA LYS A 48 8.23 1.69 12.57
C LYS A 48 6.83 1.19 12.90
N PHE A 49 6.13 0.70 11.89
CA PHE A 49 4.83 0.04 12.07
C PHE A 49 5.01 -1.37 12.64
N HIS A 50 4.20 -1.70 13.64
CA HIS A 50 4.22 -3.00 14.30
C HIS A 50 2.86 -3.69 14.29
N SER A 51 1.77 -2.98 13.96
CA SER A 51 0.43 -3.53 13.89
C SER A 51 -0.34 -2.95 12.72
N VAL A 52 -1.20 -3.80 12.15
CA VAL A 52 -2.19 -3.42 11.14
C VAL A 52 -3.51 -4.06 11.55
N SER A 53 -4.55 -3.23 11.63
CA SER A 53 -5.89 -3.65 11.98
C SER A 53 -6.91 -2.94 11.09
N LYS A 54 -8.19 -3.30 11.22
CA LYS A 54 -9.27 -2.57 10.56
C LYS A 54 -9.38 -1.16 11.16
N TYR A 55 -9.68 -0.17 10.32
CA TYR A 55 -9.90 1.19 10.81
C TYR A 55 -11.17 1.30 11.68
N ASP A 56 -12.26 0.66 11.24
CA ASP A 56 -13.52 0.50 11.96
C ASP A 56 -14.10 -0.92 11.71
N ASP A 57 -15.26 -1.24 12.29
CA ASP A 57 -15.83 -2.58 12.21
C ASP A 57 -16.18 -3.01 10.77
N ASP A 58 -16.61 -2.04 9.96
CA ASP A 58 -17.03 -2.21 8.56
C ASP A 58 -15.86 -2.13 7.56
N ALA A 59 -14.70 -1.63 8.00
CA ALA A 59 -13.53 -1.44 7.18
C ALA A 59 -12.96 -2.76 6.66
N ASN A 60 -12.64 -2.77 5.35
CA ASN A 60 -11.99 -3.90 4.71
C ASN A 60 -10.48 -3.81 4.89
N CYS A 61 -9.95 -4.33 6.00
CA CYS A 61 -8.51 -4.52 6.15
C CYS A 61 -8.15 -6.00 6.05
N ARG A 62 -7.78 -6.44 4.85
CA ARG A 62 -7.24 -7.80 4.61
C ARG A 62 -5.81 -7.70 4.10
N VAL A 63 -4.88 -7.88 5.03
CA VAL A 63 -3.44 -8.01 4.75
C VAL A 63 -3.09 -9.49 4.84
N ARG A 64 -2.62 -10.06 3.74
CA ARG A 64 -2.19 -11.47 3.71
C ARG A 64 -0.88 -11.63 4.46
N ARG A 65 -0.66 -12.80 5.07
CA ARG A 65 0.62 -13.13 5.69
C ARG A 65 1.73 -13.07 4.63
N GLY A 66 2.74 -12.22 4.86
CA GLY A 66 3.86 -12.01 3.92
C GLY A 66 3.60 -10.94 2.84
N GLU A 67 2.42 -10.30 2.84
CA GLU A 67 2.16 -9.15 1.98
C GLU A 67 3.00 -7.96 2.43
N LYS A 68 3.85 -7.45 1.53
CA LYS A 68 4.57 -6.20 1.75
C LYS A 68 3.66 -5.05 1.36
N MET A 69 3.28 -4.23 2.33
CA MET A 69 2.56 -2.99 2.05
C MET A 69 3.56 -1.85 1.81
N GLU A 70 3.28 -1.05 0.80
CA GLU A 70 4.01 0.19 0.53
C GLU A 70 3.06 1.35 0.78
N PHE A 71 3.44 2.23 1.71
CA PHE A 71 2.68 3.41 2.08
C PHE A 71 3.59 4.63 2.01
N LYS A 72 3.03 5.75 1.55
CA LYS A 72 3.71 7.04 1.52
C LYS A 72 3.19 7.85 2.68
N LEU A 73 4.05 8.08 3.68
CA LEU A 73 3.68 8.89 4.83
C LEU A 73 3.69 10.38 4.42
N PRO A 74 2.63 11.14 4.72
CA PRO A 74 2.65 12.57 4.52
C PRO A 74 3.70 13.19 5.47
N PRO A 75 4.41 14.25 5.04
CA PRO A 75 5.21 15.04 5.96
C PRO A 75 4.26 15.70 6.97
N ASP A 76 4.36 15.33 8.24
CA ASP A 76 3.54 15.89 9.32
C ASP A 76 4.45 16.42 10.42
N PRO A 77 4.43 17.74 10.73
CA PRO A 77 5.25 18.34 11.77
C PRO A 77 5.08 17.66 13.13
N ARG A 78 3.88 17.14 13.43
CA ARG A 78 3.59 16.50 14.71
C ARG A 78 4.42 15.24 14.91
N VAL A 79 4.73 14.51 13.85
CA VAL A 79 5.61 13.32 13.90
C VAL A 79 7.08 13.73 14.02
N GLN A 80 7.46 14.81 13.36
CA GLN A 80 8.82 15.35 13.43
C GLN A 80 9.17 15.85 14.85
N GLU A 81 8.21 16.51 15.49
CA GLU A 81 8.35 17.09 16.82
C GLU A 81 8.18 16.06 17.95
N ALA A 82 7.42 14.98 17.71
CA ALA A 82 7.17 13.92 18.68
C ALA A 82 8.45 13.32 19.27
N GLU A 83 8.41 12.93 20.54
CA GLU A 83 9.54 12.28 21.21
C GLU A 83 9.84 10.90 20.61
N ASP A 84 11.11 10.48 20.71
CA ASP A 84 11.48 9.11 20.36
C ASP A 84 10.67 8.11 21.18
N GLY A 85 10.13 7.08 20.54
CA GLY A 85 9.23 6.12 21.19
C GLY A 85 7.75 6.52 21.21
N SER A 86 7.38 7.71 20.70
CA SER A 86 5.98 8.13 20.67
C SER A 86 5.12 7.18 19.83
N PRO A 87 3.94 6.75 20.31
CA PRO A 87 3.02 5.96 19.50
C PRO A 87 2.41 6.83 18.39
N VAL A 88 2.19 6.23 17.23
CA VAL A 88 1.52 6.87 16.09
C VAL A 88 0.46 5.95 15.49
N LYS A 89 -0.61 6.58 15.01
CA LYS A 89 -1.69 5.90 14.28
C LYS A 89 -1.92 6.57 12.95
N TYR A 90 -1.97 5.77 11.89
CA TYR A 90 -2.29 6.22 10.55
C TYR A 90 -3.47 5.43 9.97
N ARG A 91 -4.33 6.10 9.21
CA ARG A 91 -5.32 5.42 8.38
C ARG A 91 -4.75 5.24 6.98
N TYR A 92 -4.68 4.00 6.52
CA TYR A 92 -4.28 3.64 5.18
C TYR A 92 -5.52 3.26 4.37
N ARG A 93 -5.70 3.92 3.22
CA ARG A 93 -6.76 3.59 2.26
C ARG A 93 -6.16 3.23 0.91
N LYS A 94 -6.66 2.15 0.32
CA LYS A 94 -6.40 1.77 -1.07
C LYS A 94 -7.75 1.67 -1.77
N GLU A 95 -7.88 2.35 -2.90
CA GLU A 95 -9.08 2.32 -3.72
C GLU A 95 -9.01 1.17 -4.75
N SER A 96 -10.14 0.84 -5.37
CA SER A 96 -10.22 -0.22 -6.37
C SER A 96 -9.42 0.06 -7.64
N ASP A 97 -9.09 1.33 -7.91
CA ASP A 97 -8.23 1.75 -9.02
C ASP A 97 -6.73 1.58 -8.71
N GLY A 98 -6.39 1.12 -7.51
CA GLY A 98 -5.03 0.93 -7.03
C GLY A 98 -4.39 2.18 -6.43
N SER A 99 -5.07 3.33 -6.45
CA SER A 99 -4.61 4.53 -5.74
C SER A 99 -4.60 4.27 -4.23
N SER A 100 -3.65 4.89 -3.52
CA SER A 100 -3.56 4.76 -2.06
C SER A 100 -3.25 6.09 -1.40
N SER A 101 -3.77 6.25 -0.19
CA SER A 101 -3.55 7.41 0.67
C SER A 101 -3.25 6.96 2.09
N THR A 102 -2.52 7.80 2.82
CA THR A 102 -2.18 7.56 4.22
C THR A 102 -2.34 8.87 4.98
N GLU A 103 -3.07 8.84 6.09
CA GLU A 103 -3.44 10.02 6.88
C GLU A 103 -3.06 9.81 8.33
N LEU A 104 -2.41 10.81 8.95
CA LEU A 104 -2.05 10.74 10.37
C LEU A 104 -3.29 11.00 11.23
N ILE A 105 -3.68 9.99 12.01
CA ILE A 105 -4.81 10.04 12.93
C ILE A 105 -4.37 10.61 14.28
N SER A 106 -3.27 10.11 14.82
CA SER A 106 -2.74 10.58 16.11
C SER A 106 -1.24 10.33 16.25
N VAL A 107 -0.60 11.14 17.07
CA VAL A 107 0.78 10.97 17.53
C VAL A 107 0.86 11.38 19.00
N GLY A 108 1.57 10.58 19.80
CA GLY A 108 1.58 10.73 21.25
C GLY A 108 0.36 10.07 21.93
N ALA A 109 0.45 9.97 23.25
CA ALA A 109 -0.63 9.49 24.13
C ALA A 109 -1.49 10.66 24.62
#